data_AF-A0A7J9RLE8-F1
#
_entry.id   AF-A0A7J9RLE8-F1
#
_cell.length_a   1.000
_cell.length_b   1.000
_cell.length_c   1.000
_cell.angle_alpha   90.00
_cell.angle_beta   90.00
_cell.angle_gamma   90.00
#
_symmetry.space_group_name_H-M   'P 1'
#
loop_
_entity.id
_entity.type
_entity.pdbx_description
1 polymer ?
#
loop_
_entity_poly.entity_id
_entity_poly.type
_entity_poly.pdbx_seq_one_letter_code
_entity_poly.pdbx_strand_id
1 'polypeptide(L)'
;NSGIFIWKVERILEEIARHMPELYSGLREIEKHWETPASEQVTAAVYRGQKAVSIDHAVMEKASRIAVIPVEMGWNDLGRIRAPWIC
;
A
#
# COMPACT_ATOMS: atom_id res chain seq x y z
N ASN A 1 -0.22 -6.39 -13.61
CA ASN A 1 -1.05 -5.39 -12.92
C ASN A 1 -0.51 -4.03 -13.33
N SER A 2 -1.35 -3.07 -13.72
CA SER A 2 -0.88 -1.74 -14.11
C SER A 2 -0.45 -0.85 -12.93
N GLY A 3 -0.55 -1.36 -11.70
CA GLY A 3 -0.18 -0.61 -10.49
C GLY A 3 -1.13 0.54 -10.16
N ILE A 4 -2.23 0.69 -10.93
CA ILE A 4 -3.25 1.71 -10.71
C ILE A 4 -4.41 1.07 -9.95
N PHE A 5 -4.76 1.67 -8.81
CA PHE A 5 -5.84 1.19 -7.97
C PHE A 5 -6.82 2.33 -7.65
N ILE A 6 -8.11 2.02 -7.68
CA ILE A 6 -9.18 2.90 -7.22
C ILE A 6 -10.02 2.11 -6.22
N TRP A 7 -10.18 2.64 -5.02
CA TRP A 7 -10.99 2.03 -3.97
C TRP A 7 -11.62 3.11 -3.08
N LYS A 8 -12.66 2.72 -2.33
CA LYS A 8 -13.17 3.52 -1.22
C LYS A 8 -12.23 3.38 -0.02
N VAL A 9 -11.93 4.50 0.65
CA VAL A 9 -11.02 4.55 1.81
C VAL A 9 -11.46 3.58 2.92
N GLU A 10 -12.75 3.58 3.26
CA GLU A 10 -13.31 2.67 4.27
C GLU A 10 -13.06 1.20 3.92
N ARG A 11 -13.25 0.83 2.65
CA ARG A 11 -13.07 -0.55 2.21
C ARG A 11 -11.61 -0.98 2.25
N ILE A 12 -10.68 -0.16 1.78
CA ILE A 12 -9.26 -0.53 1.83
C ILE A 12 -8.79 -0.67 3.28
N LEU A 13 -9.28 0.18 4.20
CA LEU A 13 -8.97 0.05 5.63
C LEU A 13 -9.52 -1.24 6.24
N GLU A 14 -10.72 -1.68 5.87
CA GLU A 14 -11.26 -2.99 6.29
C GLU A 14 -10.39 -4.15 5.80
N GLU A 15 -9.97 -4.15 4.54
CA GLU A 15 -9.15 -5.23 3.98
C GLU A 15 -7.73 -5.20 4.58
N ILE A 16 -7.15 -4.02 4.82
CA ILE A 16 -5.89 -3.87 5.58
C ILE A 16 -6.06 -4.40 7.00
N ALA A 17 -7.17 -4.12 7.69
CA ALA A 17 -7.42 -4.66 9.03
C ALA A 17 -7.46 -6.19 9.05
N ARG A 18 -8.05 -6.81 8.02
CA ARG A 18 -8.15 -8.27 7.91
C ARG A 18 -6.84 -8.95 7.52
N HIS A 19 -6.11 -8.38 6.58
CA HIS A 19 -4.95 -9.04 5.97
C HIS A 19 -3.60 -8.53 6.50
N MET A 20 -3.57 -7.35 7.10
CA MET A 20 -2.38 -6.70 7.67
C MET A 20 -2.70 -6.01 9.01
N PRO A 21 -3.09 -6.76 10.06
CA PRO A 21 -3.50 -6.17 11.34
C PRO A 21 -2.40 -5.33 12.00
N GLU A 22 -1.11 -5.68 11.81
CA GLU A 22 0.03 -4.89 12.30
C GLU A 22 0.10 -3.50 11.63
N LEU A 23 -0.12 -3.45 10.31
CA LEU A 23 -0.18 -2.19 9.56
C LEU A 23 -1.40 -1.37 9.99
N TYR A 24 -2.56 -2.02 10.11
CA TYR A 24 -3.78 -1.37 10.58
C TYR A 24 -3.58 -0.75 11.96
N SER A 25 -3.00 -1.49 12.91
CA SER A 25 -2.69 -0.96 14.25
C SER A 25 -1.74 0.24 14.19
N GLY A 26 -0.73 0.19 13.33
CA GLY A 26 0.18 1.33 13.12
C GLY A 26 -0.55 2.56 12.59
N LEU A 27 -1.44 2.38 11.61
CA LEU A 27 -2.27 3.47 11.06
C LEU A 27 -3.18 4.09 12.13
N ARG A 28 -3.81 3.26 12.99
CA ARG A 28 -4.62 3.74 14.11
C ARG A 28 -3.81 4.51 15.15
N GLU A 29 -2.53 4.17 15.33
CA GLU A 29 -1.65 4.88 16.25
C GLU A 29 -1.23 6.25 15.71
N ILE A 30 -0.98 6.34 14.40
CA ILE A 30 -0.74 7.61 13.70
C ILE A 30 -1.98 8.50 13.79
N GLU A 31 -3.17 7.95 13.54
CA GLU A 31 -4.44 8.68 13.58
C GLU A 31 -4.68 9.38 14.93
N LYS A 32 -4.34 8.74 16.05
CA LYS A 32 -4.45 9.35 17.40
C LYS A 32 -3.58 10.59 17.60
N HIS A 33 -2.46 10.68 16.88
CA HIS A 33 -1.47 11.73 17.04
C HIS A 33 -1.45 12.71 15.86
N TRP A 34 -2.34 12.53 14.87
CA TRP A 34 -2.30 13.24 13.59
C TRP A 34 -2.35 14.76 13.74
N GLU A 35 -3.19 15.25 14.66
CA GLU A 35 -3.36 16.69 14.94
C GLU A 35 -2.45 17.21 16.05
N THR A 36 -1.43 16.44 16.44
CA THR A 36 -0.49 16.82 17.49
C THR A 36 0.89 17.15 16.90
N PRO A 37 1.71 17.95 17.62
CA PRO A 37 3.11 18.18 17.21
C PRO A 37 3.96 16.90 17.10
N ALA A 38 3.51 15.79 17.70
CA ALA A 38 4.19 14.50 17.66
C ALA A 38 3.89 13.67 16.40
N SER A 39 2.99 14.13 15.51
CA SER A 39 2.52 13.39 14.33
C SER A 39 3.65 12.81 13.48
N GLU A 40 4.67 13.62 13.15
CA GLU A 40 5.81 13.19 12.34
C GLU A 40 6.67 12.14 13.05
N GLN A 41 6.93 12.34 14.36
CA GLN A 41 7.73 11.43 15.16
C GLN A 41 7.04 10.06 15.29
N VAL A 42 5.74 10.05 15.56
CA VAL A 42 4.93 8.83 15.67
C VAL A 42 4.87 8.12 14.32
N THR A 43 4.64 8.86 13.23
CA THR A 43 4.63 8.31 11.87
C THR A 43 5.96 7.63 11.53
N ALA A 44 7.08 8.28 11.82
CA ALA A 44 8.41 7.71 11.57
C ALA A 44 8.69 6.46 12.43
N ALA A 45 8.26 6.46 13.70
CA ALA A 45 8.42 5.32 14.59
C ALA A 45 7.58 4.12 14.12
N VAL A 46 6.31 4.36 13.77
CA VAL A 46 5.42 3.34 13.21
C VAL A 46 5.99 2.79 11.92
N TYR A 47 6.40 3.64 10.98
CA TYR A 47 6.92 3.23 9.67
C TYR A 47 8.16 2.32 9.79
N ARG A 48 9.09 2.62 10.70
CA ARG A 48 10.28 1.76 10.94
C ARG A 48 9.95 0.36 11.43
N GLY A 49 8.82 0.19 12.11
CA GLY A 49 8.36 -1.11 12.61
C GLY A 49 7.55 -1.92 11.58
N GLN A 50 7.19 -1.33 10.43
CA GLN A 50 6.36 -2.00 9.43
C GLN A 50 7.18 -2.91 8.51
N LYS A 51 6.55 -4.01 8.08
CA LYS A 51 7.13 -4.92 7.09
C LYS A 51 7.01 -4.31 5.70
N ALA A 52 8.10 -4.33 4.95
CA ALA A 52 8.10 -3.92 3.54
C ALA A 52 7.46 -5.01 2.68
N VAL A 53 6.16 -4.87 2.41
CA VAL A 53 5.38 -5.81 1.57
C VAL A 53 4.58 -5.00 0.56
N SER A 54 4.53 -5.47 -0.70
CA SER A 54 3.69 -4.84 -1.71
C SER A 54 2.21 -5.00 -1.39
N ILE A 55 1.43 -3.95 -1.65
CA ILE A 55 -0.03 -3.94 -1.48
C ILE A 55 -0.72 -5.00 -2.37
N ASP A 56 -0.11 -5.33 -3.51
CA ASP A 56 -0.54 -6.40 -4.41
C ASP A 56 -0.65 -7.75 -3.68
N HIS A 57 0.45 -8.18 -3.07
CA HIS A 57 0.51 -9.45 -2.34
C HIS A 57 -0.20 -9.40 -1.00
N ALA A 58 -0.18 -8.24 -0.34
CA ALA A 58 -0.68 -8.12 1.02
C ALA A 58 -2.20 -8.01 1.09
N VAL A 59 -2.83 -7.34 0.12
CA VAL A 59 -4.27 -7.07 0.11
C VAL A 59 -4.92 -7.53 -1.19
N MET A 60 -4.37 -7.16 -2.35
CA MET A 60 -5.07 -7.38 -3.63
C MET A 60 -5.15 -8.84 -4.06
N GLU A 61 -4.23 -9.72 -3.67
CA GLU A 61 -4.35 -11.16 -3.97
C GLU A 61 -5.35 -11.89 -3.05
N LYS A 62 -5.72 -11.28 -1.92
CA LYS A 62 -6.57 -11.89 -0.88
C LYS A 62 -7.93 -11.22 -0.74
N ALA A 63 -8.08 -10.03 -1.31
CA ALA A 63 -9.32 -9.26 -1.27
C ALA A 63 -10.43 -10.02 -2.00
N SER A 64 -11.54 -10.26 -1.29
CA SER A 64 -12.64 -11.08 -1.77
C SER A 64 -13.57 -10.37 -2.77
N ARG A 65 -13.38 -9.06 -3.01
CA ARG A 65 -14.21 -8.24 -3.91
C ARG A 65 -13.36 -7.30 -4.76
N ILE A 66 -12.72 -7.86 -5.78
CA ILE A 66 -11.93 -7.12 -6.76
C ILE A 66 -12.77 -7.02 -8.04
N ALA A 67 -12.98 -5.80 -8.52
CA ALA A 67 -13.46 -5.56 -9.87
C ALA A 67 -12.29 -5.03 -10.69
N VAL A 68 -11.89 -5.77 -11.73
CA VAL A 68 -10.88 -5.32 -12.69
C VAL A 68 -11.62 -4.69 -13.86
N ILE A 69 -11.36 -3.41 -14.12
CA ILE A 69 -11.86 -2.73 -15.31
C ILE A 69 -10.76 -2.84 -16.38
N PRO A 70 -10.99 -3.57 -17.48
CA PRO A 70 -10.04 -3.59 -18.58
C PRO A 70 -9.97 -2.19 -19.19
N VAL A 71 -8.78 -1.60 -19.24
CA VAL A 71 -8.55 -0.33 -19.92
C VAL A 71 -7.61 -0.58 -21.10
N GLU A 72 -8.10 -0.34 -22.32
CA GLU A 72 -7.26 -0.23 -23.50
C GLU A 72 -6.90 1.24 -23.72
N MET A 73 -6.03 1.75 -22.86
CA MET A 73 -5.22 2.92 -23.18
C MET A 73 -3.81 2.39 -23.35
N GLY A 74 -3.11 2.79 -24.41
CA GLY A 74 -1.76 2.32 -24.78
C GLY A 74 -0.73 2.54 -23.68
N TRP A 75 -0.81 1.74 -22.64
CA TRP A 75 -0.08 1.88 -21.40
C TRP A 75 1.12 0.95 -21.47
N ASN A 76 2.30 1.55 -21.56
CA ASN A 76 3.57 0.86 -21.53
C ASN A 76 4.17 1.09 -20.14
N ASP A 77 4.13 0.05 -19.30
CA ASP A 77 4.94 0.01 -18.08
C ASP A 77 6.40 -0.07 -18.54
N LEU A 78 7.13 1.05 -18.53
CA LEU A 78 8.57 1.06 -18.79
C LEU A 78 9.32 0.43 -17.60
N GLY A 79 8.95 -0.80 -17.25
CA GLY A 79 9.66 -1.68 -16.34
C GLY A 79 10.81 -2.39 -17.06
N ARG A 80 11.89 -1.66 -17.36
CA ARG A 80 13.26 -2.23 -17.49
C ARG A 80 14.29 -1.11 -17.64
N ILE A 81 15.00 -0.80 -16.56
CA ILE A 81 16.43 -0.48 -16.71
C ILE A 81 17.16 -1.82 -16.55
N ARG A 82 17.43 -2.47 -17.69
CA ARG A 82 18.54 -3.40 -17.78
C ARG A 82 19.77 -2.49 -17.89
N ALA A 83 20.56 -2.35 -16.83
CA ALA A 83 21.89 -1.77 -16.93
C ALA A 83 22.87 -2.92 -17.25
N PRO A 84 23.36 -3.05 -18.50
CA PRO A 84 24.40 -4.01 -18.82
C PRO A 84 25.74 -3.34 -18.52
N TRP A 85 26.19 -3.39 -17.27
CA TRP A 85 27.58 -3.07 -16.96
C TRP A 85 28.24 -4.33 -16.41
N ILE A 86 28.80 -5.09 -17.36
CA ILE A 86 29.92 -5.99 -17.14
C ILE A 86 31.11 -5.07 -16.87
N CYS A 87 31.72 -5.21 -15.69
CA CYS A 87 33.17 -5.13 -15.52
C CYS A 87 33.66 -6.55 -15.26
#